data_AF-A0A7X0P6M7-F1
#
_entry.id   AF-A0A7X0P6M7-F1
#
_cell.length_a   1.000
_cell.length_b   1.000
_cell.length_c   1.000
_cell.angle_alpha   90.00
_cell.angle_beta   90.00
_cell.angle_gamma   90.00
#
_symmetry.space_group_name_H-M   'P 1'
#
loop_
_entity.id
_entity.type
_entity.pdbx_description
1 polymer ?
#
loop_
_entity_poly.entity_id
_entity_poly.type
_entity_poly.pdbx_seq_one_letter_code
_entity_poly.pdbx_strand_id
1 'polypeptide(L)' 'MKCTIRLRRDQLDKYRRIAGLTTEQRLADKMGHHQGTVNKVLNGYQTPSKEFIASLVAAFDGAAFDDLWEIVPLEAA' A
#
# COMPACT_ATOMS: atom_id res chain seq x y z
N MET A 1 -20.64 -8.86 -10.86
CA MET A 1 -19.78 -8.86 -9.66
C MET A 1 -18.82 -7.69 -9.79
N LYS A 2 -18.83 -6.74 -8.84
CA LYS A 2 -17.83 -5.66 -8.79
C LYS A 2 -16.73 -6.08 -7.82
N CYS A 3 -15.49 -5.75 -8.13
CA CYS A 3 -14.35 -6.03 -7.28
C CYS A 3 -13.58 -4.73 -7.01
N THR A 4 -12.80 -4.72 -5.93
CA THR A 4 -11.88 -3.64 -5.60
C THR A 4 -10.53 -4.20 -5.18
N ILE A 5 -9.52 -3.35 -5.20
CA ILE A 5 -8.17 -3.68 -4.72
C ILE A 5 -8.08 -3.26 -3.26
N ARG A 6 -7.64 -4.18 -2.40
CA ARG A 6 -7.42 -3.93 -0.97
C ARG A 6 -5.95 -4.13 -0.62
N LEU A 7 -5.44 -3.27 0.26
CA LEU A 7 -4.08 -3.39 0.80
C LEU A 7 -4.02 -4.46 1.89
N ARG A 8 -3.08 -5.39 1.77
CA ARG A 8 -2.76 -6.40 2.77
C ARG A 8 -1.85 -5.80 3.84
N ARG A 9 -2.46 -5.12 4.83
CA ARG A 9 -1.75 -4.40 5.92
C ARG A 9 -0.68 -5.24 6.61
N ASP A 10 -1.03 -6.48 6.99
CA ASP A 10 -0.10 -7.38 7.68
C ASP A 10 1.12 -7.73 6.83
N GLN A 11 0.95 -7.83 5.51
CA GLN A 11 2.08 -8.07 4.60
C GLN A 11 2.91 -6.81 4.42
N LEU A 12 2.27 -5.65 4.20
CA LEU A 12 2.98 -4.38 4.14
C LEU A 12 3.87 -4.16 5.38
N ASP A 13 3.36 -4.46 6.58
CA ASP A 13 4.14 -4.30 7.81
C ASP A 13 5.37 -5.23 7.87
N LYS A 14 5.27 -6.44 7.31
CA LYS A 14 6.43 -7.35 7.17
C LYS A 14 7.46 -6.78 6.19
N TYR A 15 7.04 -6.32 5.02
CA TYR A 15 7.94 -5.71 4.03
C TYR A 15 8.61 -4.46 4.59
N ARG A 16 7.86 -3.61 5.29
CA ARG A 16 8.41 -2.43 5.98
C ARG A 16 9.45 -2.82 7.02
N ARG A 17 9.19 -3.85 7.82
CA ARG A 17 10.13 -4.35 8.82
C ARG A 17 11.41 -4.89 8.20
N ILE A 18 11.29 -5.70 7.13
CA ILE A 18 12.44 -6.24 6.38
C ILE A 18 13.27 -5.12 5.76
N ALA A 19 12.61 -4.11 5.18
CA ALA A 19 13.27 -2.96 4.54
C ALA A 19 13.73 -1.86 5.51
N GLY A 20 13.54 -2.00 6.83
CA GLY A 20 13.91 -0.98 7.82
C GLY A 20 13.07 0.32 7.76
N LEU A 21 11.89 0.29 7.15
CA LEU A 21 10.98 1.44 6.99
C LEU A 21 10.05 1.57 8.20
N THR A 22 10.60 2.02 9.32
CA THR A 22 9.92 2.09 10.63
C THR A 22 8.95 3.24 10.79
N THR A 23 8.95 4.23 9.89
CA THR A 23 8.05 5.40 9.95
C THR A 23 7.27 5.56 8.66
N GLU A 24 6.10 6.20 8.72
CA GLU A 24 5.32 6.52 7.51
C GLU A 24 6.03 7.54 6.63
N GLN A 25 6.76 8.49 7.22
CA GLN A 25 7.56 9.46 6.46
C GLN A 25 8.60 8.75 5.60
N ARG A 26 9.37 7.79 6.15
CA ARG A 26 10.37 7.05 5.38
C ARG A 26 9.77 6.22 4.24
N LEU A 27 8.59 5.65 4.48
CA LEU A 27 7.85 4.95 3.43
C LEU A 27 7.42 5.94 2.33
N ALA A 28 6.87 7.09 2.72
CA ALA A 28 6.45 8.13 1.81
C ALA A 28 7.61 8.67 0.96
N ASP A 29 8.76 8.94 1.59
CA ASP A 29 9.99 9.36 0.90
C ASP A 29 10.43 8.30 -0.12
N LYS A 30 10.43 7.02 0.28
CA LYS A 30 10.80 5.92 -0.63
C LYS A 30 9.86 5.77 -1.82
N MET A 31 8.57 6.03 -1.61
CA MET A 31 7.55 5.96 -2.67
C MET A 31 7.43 7.27 -3.47
N GLY A 32 8.14 8.34 -3.10
CA GLY A 32 7.99 9.66 -3.72
C GLY A 32 6.63 10.33 -3.48
N HIS A 33 5.97 10.04 -2.35
CA HIS A 33 4.68 10.62 -1.98
C HIS A 33 4.78 11.49 -0.72
N HIS A 34 3.80 12.37 -0.51
CA HIS A 34 3.65 13.06 0.77
C HIS A 34 3.18 12.11 1.87
N GLN A 35 3.71 12.26 3.09
CA GLN A 35 3.32 11.46 4.26
C GLN A 35 1.80 11.49 4.50
N GLY A 36 1.17 12.65 4.36
CA GLY A 36 -0.28 12.78 4.54
C GLY A 36 -1.09 11.94 3.55
N THR A 37 -0.60 11.76 2.33
CA THR A 37 -1.23 10.88 1.32
C THR A 37 -1.09 9.42 1.72
N VAL A 38 0.12 9.00 2.11
CA VAL A 38 0.38 7.64 2.58
C VAL A 38 -0.50 7.33 3.79
N ASN A 39 -0.51 8.19 4.79
CA ASN A 39 -1.32 8.01 5.99
C ASN A 39 -2.82 7.87 5.67
N LYS A 40 -3.38 8.73 4.80
CA LYS A 40 -4.79 8.65 4.40
C LYS A 40 -5.13 7.34 3.70
N VAL A 41 -4.28 6.89 2.79
CA VAL A 41 -4.47 5.63 2.06
C VAL A 41 -4.33 4.44 3.01
N LEU A 42 -3.28 4.42 3.83
CA LEU A 42 -3.07 3.38 4.82
C LEU A 42 -4.25 3.32 5.78
N ASN A 43 -4.79 4.44 6.26
CA ASN A 43 -5.92 4.43 7.18
C ASN A 43 -7.30 4.27 6.50
N GLY A 44 -7.35 4.11 5.18
CA GLY A 44 -8.62 3.91 4.44
C GLY A 44 -9.45 5.17 4.22
N TYR A 45 -8.92 6.35 4.55
CA TYR A 45 -9.58 7.64 4.30
C TYR A 45 -9.53 8.06 2.82
N GLN A 46 -8.67 7.44 2.02
CA GLN A 46 -8.52 7.73 0.62
C GLN A 46 -8.28 6.45 -0.18
N THR A 47 -8.99 6.32 -1.31
CA THR A 47 -8.75 5.23 -2.26
C THR A 47 -7.37 5.39 -2.90
N PRO A 48 -6.52 4.36 -2.91
CA PRO A 48 -5.23 4.42 -3.56
C PRO A 48 -5.39 4.61 -5.08
N SER A 49 -4.58 5.49 -5.67
CA SER A 49 -4.50 5.62 -7.12
C SER A 49 -3.63 4.50 -7.72
N LYS A 50 -3.71 4.31 -9.04
CA LYS A 50 -2.85 3.36 -9.76
C LYS A 50 -1.35 3.66 -9.56
N GLU A 51 -0.99 4.94 -9.51
CA GLU A 51 0.39 5.38 -9.24
C GLU A 51 0.81 5.01 -7.81
N PHE A 52 -0.07 5.22 -6.81
CA PHE A 52 0.23 4.83 -5.43
C PHE A 52 0.47 3.33 -5.30
N ILE A 53 -0.39 2.52 -5.93
CA ILE A 53 -0.29 1.07 -5.92
C ILE A 53 1.04 0.61 -6.54
N ALA A 54 1.38 1.15 -7.72
CA ALA A 54 2.64 0.84 -8.40
C ALA A 54 3.87 1.26 -7.58
N SER A 55 3.87 2.49 -7.05
CA SER A 55 4.95 3.01 -6.20
C SER A 55 5.14 2.19 -4.94
N LEU A 56 4.06 1.67 -4.34
CA LEU A 56 4.16 0.84 -3.14
C LEU A 56 4.83 -0.50 -3.44
N VAL A 57 4.48 -1.14 -4.55
CA VAL A 57 5.13 -2.40 -4.97
C VAL A 57 6.60 -2.14 -5.31
N ALA A 58 6.89 -1.09 -6.09
CA ALA A 58 8.25 -0.73 -6.46
C ALA A 58 9.13 -0.28 -5.27
N ALA A 59 8.53 0.11 -4.14
CA ALA A 59 9.28 0.48 -2.94
C ALA A 59 9.94 -0.72 -2.24
N PHE A 60 9.64 -1.95 -2.62
CA PHE A 60 10.21 -3.16 -2.00
C PHE A 60 10.82 -4.07 -3.06
N ASP A 61 12.12 -4.34 -2.94
CA ASP A 61 12.83 -5.21 -3.86
C ASP A 61 12.26 -6.63 -3.80
N GLY A 62 11.87 -7.17 -4.96
CA GLY A 62 11.34 -8.52 -5.07
C GLY A 62 9.90 -8.72 -4.57
N ALA A 63 9.18 -7.66 -4.19
CA ALA A 63 7.76 -7.76 -3.88
C ALA A 63 6.92 -7.92 -5.15
N ALA A 64 6.01 -8.90 -5.16
CA ALA A 64 4.98 -9.01 -6.18
C ALA A 64 3.76 -8.16 -5.81
N PHE A 65 2.90 -7.89 -6.80
CA PHE A 65 1.64 -7.19 -6.55
C PHE A 65 0.79 -7.92 -5.51
N ASP A 66 0.62 -9.24 -5.66
CA ASP A 66 -0.25 -10.07 -4.81
C ASP A 66 0.28 -10.27 -3.37
N ASP A 67 1.54 -9.91 -3.13
CA ASP A 67 2.12 -9.90 -1.79
C ASP A 67 1.54 -8.74 -0.96
N LEU A 68 1.34 -7.59 -1.60
CA LEU A 68 0.91 -6.35 -0.94
C LEU A 68 -0.58 -6.05 -1.16
N TRP A 69 -1.14 -6.50 -2.27
CA TRP A 69 -2.49 -6.18 -2.69
C TRP A 69 -3.30 -7.45 -2.94
N GLU A 70 -4.61 -7.34 -2.79
CA GLU A 70 -5.53 -8.44 -3.10
C GLU A 70 -6.78 -7.88 -3.77
N ILE A 71 -7.38 -8.68 -4.65
CA ILE A 71 -8.65 -8.35 -5.29
C ILE A 71 -9.75 -8.96 -4.44
N VAL A 72 -10.63 -8.11 -3.90
CA VAL A 72 -11.75 -8.53 -3.07
C VAL A 72 -13.07 -8.14 -3.75
N PRO A 73 -14.16 -8.89 -3.49
CA PRO A 73 -15.49 -8.45 -3.88
C PRO A 73 -15.77 -7.06 -3.30
N LEU A 74 -16.36 -6.18 -4.10
CA LEU A 74 -16.94 -4.96 -3.60
C LEU A 74 -18.23 -5.37 -2.90
N GLU A 75 -18.14 -5.70 -1.61
CA GLU A 75 -19.30 -5.94 -0.75
C GLU A 75 -20.24 -4.74 -0.91
N ALA A 76 -21.48 -5.01 -1.33
CA ALA A 76 -22.51 -3.98 -1.42
C ALA A 76 -22.81 -3.52 0.01
N ALA A 77 -22.42 -2.28 0.32
CA ALA A 77 -22.90 -1.59 1.51
C ALA A 77 -24.43 -1.46 1.48
#